data_AF-A0A2M7N1W7-F1
#
_entry.id   AF-A0A2M7N1W7-F1
#
_cell.length_a   1.000
_cell.length_b   1.000
_cell.length_c   1.000
_cell.angle_alpha   90.00
_cell.angle_beta   90.00
_cell.angle_gamma   90.00
#
_symmetry.space_group_name_H-M   'P 1'
#
loop_
_entity.id
_entity.type
_entity.pdbx_description
1 polymer ?
#
loop_
_entity_poly.entity_id
_entity_poly.type
_entity_poly.pdbx_seq_one_letter_code
_entity_poly.pdbx_strand_id
1 'polypeptide(L)'
;MKTLIFIALFSLTTGIFAQEFNNKINDEKTKNEILIGLCNKQGFLETPFTGWFKTEYDLYQPNIDVIKQLKPYADKYKITVIMGTWCSDSRREIPRFLKVMDYAGYSPNSIKILCIDTQKKAPENDLSIYNIEKVPTIIISDYSKELGRIIETPTKTLESDLLNILQNNK
;
A
#
# COMPACT_ATOMS: atom_id res chain seq x y z
N MET A 1 14.83 -62.50 18.91
CA MET A 1 13.79 -61.85 18.09
C MET A 1 13.98 -60.36 18.22
N LYS A 2 14.40 -59.65 17.15
CA LYS A 2 14.58 -58.20 17.15
C LYS A 2 13.43 -57.59 16.33
N THR A 3 12.51 -56.93 17.02
CA THR A 3 11.40 -56.22 16.39
C THR A 3 11.92 -54.88 15.86
N LEU A 4 11.94 -54.71 14.53
CA LEU A 4 12.25 -53.44 13.87
C LEU A 4 10.95 -52.62 13.78
N ILE A 5 10.91 -51.50 14.48
CA ILE A 5 9.82 -50.52 14.39
C ILE A 5 10.20 -49.53 13.28
N PHE A 6 9.45 -49.54 12.17
CA PHE A 6 9.50 -48.49 11.16
C PHE A 6 8.61 -47.33 11.60
N ILE A 7 9.23 -46.22 12.02
CA ILE A 7 8.52 -44.96 12.25
C ILE A 7 8.47 -44.23 10.90
N ALA A 8 7.29 -44.23 10.27
CA ALA A 8 7.01 -43.40 9.11
C ALA A 8 6.87 -41.95 9.58
N LEU A 9 7.90 -41.14 9.30
CA LEU A 9 7.91 -39.70 9.59
C LEU A 9 7.01 -38.99 8.57
N PHE A 10 5.75 -38.75 8.93
CA PHE A 10 4.82 -37.97 8.12
C PHE A 10 5.20 -36.50 8.24
N SER A 11 6.00 -35.99 7.30
CA SER A 11 6.36 -34.57 7.23
C SER A 11 5.11 -33.74 6.94
N LEU A 12 4.62 -33.06 7.97
CA LEU A 12 3.49 -32.13 7.90
C LEU A 12 3.92 -30.92 7.05
N THR A 13 3.61 -30.92 5.75
CA THR A 13 3.85 -29.75 4.90
C THR A 13 2.81 -28.69 5.28
N THR A 14 3.20 -27.70 6.06
CA THR A 14 2.40 -26.50 6.25
C THR A 14 2.33 -25.77 4.91
N GLY A 15 1.15 -25.78 4.29
CA GLY A 15 0.88 -24.98 3.10
C GLY A 15 0.98 -23.50 3.46
N ILE A 16 2.07 -22.85 3.05
CA ILE A 16 2.17 -21.40 3.07
C ILE A 16 1.23 -20.92 1.97
N PHE A 17 0.04 -20.43 2.32
CA PHE A 17 -0.79 -19.70 1.37
C PHE A 17 -0.03 -18.43 0.98
N ALA A 18 0.51 -18.41 -0.24
CA ALA A 18 1.06 -17.19 -0.81
C ALA A 18 -0.08 -16.19 -1.00
N GLN A 19 0.09 -14.98 -0.47
CA GLN A 19 -0.86 -13.91 -0.65
C GLN A 19 -0.82 -13.45 -2.12
N GLU A 20 -1.96 -13.49 -2.79
CA GLU A 20 -2.08 -13.07 -4.19
C GLU A 20 -2.09 -11.54 -4.27
N PHE A 21 -1.25 -10.98 -5.13
CA PHE A 21 -1.12 -9.54 -5.34
C PHE A 21 -1.47 -9.16 -6.77
N ASN A 22 -1.91 -7.93 -6.95
CA ASN A 22 -2.09 -7.27 -8.23
C ASN A 22 -3.18 -7.91 -9.11
N ASN A 23 -4.23 -8.44 -8.48
CA ASN A 23 -5.40 -8.94 -9.19
C ASN A 23 -6.05 -7.83 -10.02
N LYS A 24 -6.57 -8.20 -11.19
CA LYS A 24 -7.20 -7.28 -12.14
C LYS A 24 -8.62 -7.72 -12.43
N ILE A 25 -9.52 -6.74 -12.56
CA ILE A 25 -10.89 -6.94 -13.04
C ILE A 25 -11.25 -5.87 -14.07
N ASN A 26 -12.22 -6.18 -14.93
CA ASN A 26 -12.89 -5.17 -15.73
C ASN A 26 -14.01 -4.54 -14.90
N ASP A 27 -13.84 -3.29 -14.49
CA ASP A 27 -14.83 -2.60 -13.67
C ASP A 27 -16.04 -2.17 -14.51
N GLU A 28 -17.24 -2.45 -14.00
CA GLU A 28 -18.48 -2.26 -14.76
C GLU A 28 -18.77 -0.79 -15.10
N LYS A 29 -18.31 0.15 -14.27
CA LYS A 29 -18.59 1.58 -14.46
C LYS A 29 -17.59 2.23 -15.40
N THR A 30 -16.31 1.94 -15.22
CA THR A 30 -15.24 2.51 -16.06
C THR A 30 -15.10 1.79 -17.39
N LYS A 31 -15.56 0.54 -17.50
CA LYS A 31 -15.34 -0.37 -18.64
C LYS A 31 -13.85 -0.58 -18.95
N ASN A 32 -12.99 -0.39 -17.95
CA ASN A 32 -11.54 -0.54 -18.06
C ASN A 32 -11.03 -1.57 -17.05
N GLU A 33 -9.85 -2.08 -17.33
CA GLU A 33 -9.10 -2.91 -16.39
C GLU A 33 -8.64 -2.06 -15.20
N ILE A 34 -8.89 -2.54 -13.99
CA ILE A 34 -8.45 -1.93 -12.73
C ILE A 34 -7.75 -2.97 -11.85
N LEU A 35 -6.83 -2.51 -11.00
CA LEU A 35 -6.33 -3.33 -9.89
C LEU A 35 -7.37 -3.43 -8.77
N ILE A 36 -7.44 -4.59 -8.12
CA ILE A 36 -8.37 -4.89 -7.04
C ILE A 36 -7.70 -5.74 -5.96
N GLY A 37 -8.06 -5.52 -4.69
CA GLY A 37 -7.47 -6.24 -3.57
C GLY A 37 -6.04 -5.79 -3.28
N LEU A 38 -5.21 -6.68 -2.75
CA LEU A 38 -3.84 -6.33 -2.39
C LEU A 38 -3.00 -6.07 -3.61
N CYS A 39 -2.27 -4.96 -3.54
CA CYS A 39 -1.40 -4.51 -4.60
C CYS A 39 -0.02 -4.15 -4.05
N ASN A 40 0.96 -4.15 -4.94
CA ASN A 40 2.29 -3.66 -4.67
C ASN A 40 2.77 -2.82 -5.86
N LYS A 41 3.97 -2.24 -5.74
CA LYS A 41 4.53 -1.36 -6.77
C LYS A 41 4.57 -2.02 -8.16
N GLN A 42 4.77 -3.34 -8.23
CA GLN A 42 4.85 -4.06 -9.50
C GLN A 42 3.54 -4.01 -10.28
N GLY A 43 2.39 -4.11 -9.62
CA GLY A 43 1.09 -4.04 -10.28
C GLY A 43 0.88 -2.72 -11.03
N PHE A 44 1.42 -1.62 -10.50
CA PHE A 44 1.34 -0.32 -11.17
C PHE A 44 2.31 -0.15 -12.34
N LEU A 45 3.33 -1.00 -12.44
CA LEU A 45 4.30 -0.98 -13.55
C LEU A 45 3.83 -1.77 -14.77
N GLU A 46 2.69 -2.45 -14.67
CA GLU A 46 2.05 -3.18 -15.76
C GLU A 46 1.07 -2.31 -16.56
N THR A 47 0.74 -2.75 -17.77
CA THR A 47 -0.35 -2.14 -18.56
C THR A 47 -1.70 -2.46 -17.90
N PRO A 48 -2.66 -1.51 -17.87
CA PRO A 48 -2.63 -0.15 -18.44
C PRO A 48 -2.11 0.95 -17.48
N PHE A 49 -1.53 0.59 -16.34
CA PHE A 49 -1.24 1.50 -15.23
C PHE A 49 0.11 2.24 -15.35
N THR A 50 1.07 1.62 -16.04
CA THR A 50 2.48 2.04 -16.09
C THR A 50 2.69 3.50 -16.54
N GLY A 51 1.87 3.99 -17.48
CA GLY A 51 2.05 5.32 -18.07
C GLY A 51 1.90 6.46 -17.06
N TRP A 52 0.76 6.50 -16.34
CA TRP A 52 0.54 7.51 -15.32
C TRP A 52 1.43 7.27 -14.10
N PHE A 53 1.70 6.01 -13.75
CA PHE A 53 2.54 5.69 -12.60
C PHE A 53 3.95 6.24 -12.77
N LYS A 54 4.61 5.91 -13.88
CA LYS A 54 5.98 6.38 -14.15
C LYS A 54 6.04 7.89 -14.26
N THR A 55 5.09 8.50 -14.95
CA THR A 55 5.04 9.96 -15.10
C THR A 55 5.02 10.66 -13.75
N GLU A 56 4.08 10.28 -12.87
CA GLU A 56 3.92 10.93 -11.56
C GLU A 56 5.04 10.59 -10.59
N TYR A 57 5.56 9.37 -10.65
CA TYR A 57 6.74 8.97 -9.87
C TYR A 57 7.97 9.77 -10.32
N ASP A 58 8.32 9.78 -11.60
CA ASP A 58 9.56 10.38 -12.09
C ASP A 58 9.58 11.90 -11.95
N LEU A 59 8.46 12.58 -12.21
CA LEU A 59 8.35 14.04 -12.14
C LEU A 59 8.38 14.60 -10.73
N TYR A 60 7.94 13.84 -9.72
CA TYR A 60 7.88 14.35 -8.36
C TYR A 60 9.26 14.47 -7.72
N GLN A 61 9.55 15.61 -7.10
CA GLN A 61 10.83 15.88 -6.45
C GLN A 61 10.57 16.16 -4.95
N PRO A 62 10.67 15.15 -4.07
CA PRO A 62 10.48 15.35 -2.64
C PRO A 62 11.51 16.32 -2.04
N ASN A 63 11.10 17.07 -1.01
CA ASN A 63 12.05 17.89 -0.27
C ASN A 63 13.06 17.01 0.51
N ILE A 64 14.32 17.02 0.08
CA ILE A 64 15.38 16.16 0.63
C ILE A 64 15.65 16.43 2.13
N ASP A 65 15.47 17.66 2.61
CA ASP A 65 15.68 17.96 4.02
C ASP A 65 14.56 17.43 4.91
N VAL A 66 13.33 17.35 4.39
CA VAL A 66 12.22 16.66 5.05
C VAL A 66 12.43 15.14 4.99
N ILE A 67 12.89 14.61 3.85
CA ILE A 67 13.23 13.19 3.72
C ILE A 67 14.26 12.75 4.77
N LYS A 68 15.32 13.54 5.00
CA LYS A 68 16.33 13.23 6.04
C LYS A 68 15.69 13.09 7.42
N GLN A 69 14.67 13.89 7.73
CA GLN A 69 13.94 13.83 8.99
C GLN A 69 12.96 12.65 9.08
N LEU A 70 12.52 12.11 7.93
CA LEU A 70 11.67 10.93 7.85
C LEU A 70 12.45 9.62 8.06
N LYS A 71 13.71 9.54 7.61
CA LYS A 71 14.54 8.31 7.70
C LYS A 71 14.52 7.63 9.08
N PRO A 72 14.62 8.35 10.22
CA PRO A 72 14.57 7.73 11.55
C PRO A 72 13.25 7.02 11.89
N TYR A 73 12.19 7.22 11.10
CA TYR A 73 10.88 6.60 11.27
C TYR A 73 10.62 5.44 10.30
N ALA A 74 11.54 5.17 9.37
CA ALA A 74 11.44 4.08 8.42
C ALA A 74 11.13 2.76 9.14
N ASP A 75 10.10 2.06 8.65
CA ASP A 75 9.62 0.76 9.13
C ASP A 75 9.15 0.69 10.60
N LYS A 76 9.15 1.80 11.35
CA LYS A 76 8.63 1.84 12.73
C LYS A 76 7.12 1.79 12.81
N TYR A 77 6.44 2.29 11.77
CA TYR A 77 4.99 2.40 11.71
C TYR A 77 4.45 1.62 10.52
N LYS A 78 3.19 1.21 10.62
CA LYS A 78 2.47 0.59 9.51
C LYS A 78 1.77 1.66 8.70
N ILE A 79 1.82 1.49 7.39
CA ILE A 79 1.15 2.38 6.44
C ILE A 79 0.16 1.54 5.66
N THR A 80 -1.10 1.98 5.64
CA THR A 80 -2.14 1.38 4.80
C THR A 80 -2.61 2.42 3.79
N VAL A 81 -2.49 2.08 2.51
CA VAL A 81 -2.96 2.91 1.39
C VAL A 81 -4.21 2.27 0.82
N ILE A 82 -5.33 3.00 0.88
CA ILE A 82 -6.55 2.63 0.16
C ILE A 82 -6.66 3.52 -1.08
N MET A 83 -6.73 2.91 -2.26
CA MET A 83 -6.74 3.67 -3.51
C MET A 83 -7.64 3.00 -4.57
N GLY A 84 -8.03 3.77 -5.59
CA GLY A 84 -8.65 3.22 -6.79
C GLY A 84 -7.79 3.57 -8.01
N THR A 85 -7.35 2.58 -8.78
CA THR A 85 -6.56 2.85 -10.02
C THR A 85 -7.37 3.62 -11.07
N TRP A 86 -8.69 3.62 -10.96
CA TRP A 86 -9.60 4.42 -11.76
C TRP A 86 -9.68 5.91 -11.33
N CYS A 87 -9.25 6.27 -10.12
CA CYS A 87 -9.35 7.63 -9.58
C CYS A 87 -8.13 8.50 -9.98
N SER A 88 -8.37 9.71 -10.48
CA SER A 88 -7.29 10.65 -10.88
C SER A 88 -6.38 11.05 -9.74
N ASP A 89 -6.93 11.31 -8.54
CA ASP A 89 -6.12 11.68 -7.37
C ASP A 89 -5.27 10.51 -6.90
N SER A 90 -5.77 9.27 -7.03
CA SER A 90 -5.01 8.07 -6.70
C SER A 90 -3.86 7.87 -7.67
N ARG A 91 -4.10 8.08 -8.97
CA ARG A 91 -3.06 8.03 -9.99
C ARG A 91 -2.00 9.11 -9.80
N ARG A 92 -2.39 10.28 -9.26
CA ARG A 92 -1.48 11.40 -9.01
C ARG A 92 -0.65 11.19 -7.74
N GLU A 93 -1.29 10.96 -6.60
CA GLU A 93 -0.59 11.03 -5.31
C GLU A 93 0.12 9.73 -4.91
N ILE A 94 -0.37 8.55 -5.30
CA ILE A 94 0.25 7.30 -4.85
C ILE A 94 1.65 7.07 -5.46
N PRO A 95 1.91 7.31 -6.74
CA PRO A 95 3.27 7.21 -7.27
C PRO A 95 4.24 8.18 -6.58
N ARG A 96 3.80 9.42 -6.34
CA ARG A 96 4.56 10.44 -5.62
C ARG A 96 4.87 10.02 -4.19
N PHE A 97 3.87 9.46 -3.51
CA PHE A 97 4.01 8.94 -2.15
C PHE A 97 5.04 7.81 -2.12
N LEU A 98 4.93 6.83 -3.02
CA LEU A 98 5.90 5.73 -3.08
C LEU A 98 7.33 6.24 -3.33
N LYS A 99 7.51 7.33 -4.09
CA LYS A 99 8.83 7.97 -4.24
C LYS A 99 9.34 8.57 -2.94
N VAL A 100 8.49 9.22 -2.14
CA VAL A 100 8.85 9.69 -0.79
C VAL A 100 9.32 8.52 0.06
N MET A 101 8.57 7.42 0.06
CA MET A 101 8.88 6.22 0.85
C MET A 101 10.21 5.58 0.43
N ASP A 102 10.46 5.48 -0.87
CA ASP A 102 11.71 4.94 -1.42
C ASP A 102 12.91 5.82 -1.02
N TYR A 103 12.79 7.15 -1.11
CA TYR A 103 13.84 8.10 -0.71
C TYR A 103 14.09 8.12 0.80
N ALA A 104 13.04 7.91 1.60
CA ALA A 104 13.12 7.81 3.05
C ALA A 104 13.60 6.42 3.52
N GLY A 105 13.73 5.45 2.62
CA GLY A 105 14.28 4.12 2.91
C GLY A 105 13.30 3.17 3.61
N TYR A 106 11.99 3.36 3.41
CA TYR A 106 10.98 2.43 3.92
C TYR A 106 10.97 1.14 3.11
N SER A 107 10.90 0.00 3.79
CA SER A 107 10.72 -1.29 3.13
C SER A 107 9.32 -1.38 2.51
N PRO A 108 9.16 -2.05 1.35
CA PRO A 108 7.83 -2.31 0.78
C PRO A 108 6.89 -3.03 1.76
N ASN A 109 7.42 -3.82 2.70
CA ASN A 109 6.64 -4.57 3.70
C ASN A 109 6.03 -3.68 4.81
N SER A 110 6.44 -2.42 4.91
CA SER A 110 5.82 -1.45 5.82
C SER A 110 4.56 -0.80 5.23
N ILE A 111 4.32 -1.00 3.92
CA ILE A 111 3.24 -0.37 3.17
C ILE A 111 2.29 -1.45 2.65
N LYS A 112 1.09 -1.51 3.22
CA LYS A 112 -0.03 -2.28 2.67
C LYS A 112 -0.75 -1.39 1.66
N ILE A 113 -0.93 -1.86 0.42
CA ILE A 113 -1.76 -1.16 -0.57
C ILE A 113 -2.97 -2.02 -0.92
N LEU A 114 -4.16 -1.46 -0.75
CA LEU A 114 -5.44 -2.09 -1.04
C LEU A 114 -6.16 -1.29 -2.12
N CYS A 115 -6.31 -1.89 -3.28
CA CYS A 115 -7.03 -1.32 -4.41
C CYS A 115 -8.51 -1.70 -4.37
N ILE A 116 -9.38 -0.74 -4.66
CA ILE A 116 -10.83 -0.88 -4.61
C ILE A 116 -11.49 -0.56 -5.96
N ASP A 117 -12.64 -1.15 -6.22
CA ASP A 117 -13.47 -0.87 -7.40
C ASP A 117 -14.20 0.49 -7.29
N THR A 118 -14.97 0.85 -8.31
CA THR A 118 -15.74 2.11 -8.30
C THR A 118 -16.89 2.15 -7.29
N GLN A 119 -17.28 0.99 -6.75
CA GLN A 119 -18.24 0.87 -5.66
C GLN A 119 -17.55 0.91 -4.28
N LYS A 120 -16.23 1.13 -4.25
CA LYS A 120 -15.37 1.11 -3.06
C LYS A 120 -15.37 -0.23 -2.35
N LYS A 121 -15.36 -1.32 -3.11
CA LYS A 121 -15.26 -2.70 -2.62
C LYS A 121 -13.93 -3.32 -3.02
N ALA A 122 -13.49 -4.32 -2.25
CA ALA A 122 -12.38 -5.20 -2.57
C ALA A 122 -12.72 -6.64 -2.11
N PRO A 123 -12.07 -7.67 -2.68
CA PRO A 123 -12.24 -9.06 -2.25
C PRO A 123 -11.82 -9.32 -0.80
N GLU A 124 -10.93 -8.50 -0.24
CA GLU A 124 -10.53 -8.61 1.16
C GLU A 124 -11.69 -8.28 2.12
N ASN A 125 -11.62 -8.82 3.34
CA ASN A 125 -12.59 -8.55 4.40
C ASN A 125 -12.80 -7.05 4.67
N ASP A 126 -14.02 -6.76 5.11
CA ASP A 126 -14.63 -5.46 5.42
C ASP A 126 -13.72 -4.21 5.42
N LEU A 127 -13.87 -3.40 4.37
CA LEU A 127 -13.23 -2.07 4.27
C LEU A 127 -13.76 -1.06 5.30
N SER A 128 -14.87 -1.36 5.99
CA SER A 128 -15.46 -0.46 7.00
C SER A 128 -14.48 -0.11 8.11
N ILE A 129 -13.56 -1.01 8.44
CA ILE A 129 -12.54 -0.79 9.48
C ILE A 129 -11.65 0.42 9.21
N TYR A 130 -11.52 0.82 7.94
CA TYR A 130 -10.68 1.94 7.52
C TYR A 130 -11.44 3.28 7.46
N ASN A 131 -12.78 3.26 7.57
CA ASN A 131 -13.64 4.44 7.46
C ASN A 131 -13.29 5.31 6.23
N ILE A 132 -13.32 4.72 5.04
CA ILE A 132 -12.88 5.35 3.79
C ILE A 132 -14.01 6.12 3.13
N GLU A 133 -13.95 7.44 3.20
CA GLU A 133 -14.86 8.33 2.49
C GLU A 133 -14.36 8.67 1.09
N LYS A 134 -13.04 8.78 0.90
CA LYS A 134 -12.43 9.22 -0.36
C LYS A 134 -11.14 8.48 -0.67
N VAL A 135 -10.72 8.48 -1.93
CA VAL A 135 -9.49 7.82 -2.39
C VAL A 135 -8.60 8.78 -3.17
N PRO A 136 -7.26 8.72 -2.98
CA PRO A 136 -6.57 7.82 -2.08
C PRO A 136 -6.71 8.25 -0.62
N THR A 137 -6.61 7.31 0.30
CA THR A 137 -6.39 7.60 1.73
C THR A 137 -5.16 6.83 2.18
N ILE A 138 -4.18 7.55 2.73
CA ILE A 138 -2.95 6.99 3.31
C ILE A 138 -3.08 7.07 4.82
N ILE A 139 -3.15 5.93 5.49
CA ILE A 139 -3.35 5.80 6.93
C ILE A 139 -2.01 5.39 7.56
N ILE A 140 -1.59 6.12 8.60
CA ILE A 140 -0.39 5.84 9.37
C ILE A 140 -0.83 5.33 10.73
N SER A 141 -0.33 4.16 11.13
CA SER A 141 -0.71 3.52 12.38
C SER A 141 0.50 3.02 13.16
N ASP A 142 0.41 3.13 14.48
CA ASP A 142 1.25 2.40 15.42
C ASP A 142 0.48 1.19 15.94
N TYR A 143 0.89 -0.01 15.53
CA TYR A 143 0.10 -1.24 15.70
C TYR A 143 -1.35 -1.07 15.20
N SER A 144 -2.32 -1.08 16.11
CA SER A 144 -3.76 -0.92 15.82
C SER A 144 -4.27 0.51 15.98
N LYS A 145 -3.45 1.43 16.47
CA LYS A 145 -3.84 2.82 16.69
C LYS A 145 -3.47 3.67 15.49
N GLU A 146 -4.48 4.27 14.86
CA GLU A 146 -4.25 5.29 13.84
C GLU A 146 -3.64 6.56 14.46
N LEU A 147 -2.53 7.02 13.89
CA LEU A 147 -1.84 8.27 14.25
C LEU A 147 -2.35 9.46 13.42
N GLY A 148 -2.79 9.17 12.19
CA GLY A 148 -3.32 10.16 11.27
C GLY A 148 -3.44 9.60 9.86
N ARG A 149 -4.02 10.40 8.96
CA ARG A 149 -4.23 10.05 7.56
C ARG A 149 -4.05 11.24 6.63
N ILE A 150 -3.68 10.97 5.38
CA ILE A 150 -3.68 11.92 4.26
C ILE A 150 -4.80 11.49 3.31
N ILE A 151 -5.75 12.38 3.02
CA ILE A 151 -6.94 12.09 2.22
C ILE A 151 -6.88 12.89 0.92
N GLU A 152 -7.01 12.21 -0.21
CA GLU A 152 -6.95 12.71 -1.60
C GLU A 152 -5.63 13.39 -1.99
N THR A 153 -5.25 14.46 -1.30
CA THR A 153 -4.09 15.32 -1.56
C THR A 153 -3.44 15.77 -0.25
N PRO A 154 -2.11 15.97 -0.23
CA PRO A 154 -1.44 16.55 0.94
C PRO A 154 -1.85 18.01 1.15
N THR A 155 -1.83 18.46 2.40
CA THR A 155 -2.04 19.85 2.81
C THR A 155 -0.87 20.74 2.38
N LYS A 156 0.36 20.23 2.50
CA LYS A 156 1.58 20.92 2.03
C LYS A 156 2.33 20.10 0.99
N THR A 157 2.97 19.01 1.43
CA THR A 157 3.61 18.00 0.59
C THR A 157 3.47 16.65 1.27
N LEU A 158 3.62 15.56 0.52
CA LEU A 158 3.44 14.21 1.07
C LEU A 158 4.43 13.95 2.21
N GLU A 159 5.70 14.30 2.03
CA GLU A 159 6.74 14.15 3.04
C GLU A 159 6.53 15.06 4.25
N SER A 160 6.02 16.29 4.05
CA SER A 160 5.76 17.22 5.16
C SER A 160 4.58 16.77 6.00
N ASP A 161 3.48 16.37 5.37
CA ASP A 161 2.28 15.89 6.06
C ASP A 161 2.58 14.58 6.80
N LEU A 162 3.32 13.65 6.17
CA LEU A 162 3.79 12.44 6.82
C LEU A 162 4.65 12.75 8.05
N LEU A 163 5.62 13.66 7.92
CA LEU A 163 6.48 14.04 9.05
C LEU A 163 5.68 14.66 10.19
N ASN A 164 4.71 15.54 9.88
CA ASN A 164 3.85 16.16 10.89
C ASN A 164 3.04 15.10 11.67
N ILE A 165 2.45 14.12 10.98
CA ILE A 165 1.71 13.01 11.61
C ILE A 165 2.64 12.23 12.57
N LEU A 166 3.87 11.96 12.15
CA LEU A 166 4.85 11.19 12.93
C LEU A 166 5.49 11.97 14.09
N GLN A 167 5.50 13.30 14.04
CA GLN A 167 6.03 14.15 15.10
C GLN A 167 5.00 14.48 16.17
N ASN A 168 3.74 14.68 15.79
CA ASN A 168 2.65 15.05 16.71
C ASN A 168 2.15 13.90 17.59
N ASN A 169 2.65 12.68 17.36
CA ASN A 169 2.25 11.47 18.09
C ASN A 169 3.43 10.79 18.80
N LYS A 170 4.45 11.57 19.20
CA LYS A 170 5.55 11.12 20.06
C LYS A 170 5.19 11.16 21.55
#